data_AF-A0A821CKQ2-F1
#
_entry.id   AF-A0A821CKQ2-F1
#
_cell.length_a   1.000
_cell.length_b   1.000
_cell.length_c   1.000
_cell.angle_alpha   90.00
_cell.angle_beta   90.00
_cell.angle_gamma   90.00
#
_symmetry.space_group_name_H-M   'P 1'
#
loop_
_entity.id
_entity.type
_entity.pdbx_description
1 polymer ?
#
loop_
_entity_poly.entity_id
_entity_poly.type
_entity_poly.pdbx_seq_one_letter_code
_entity_poly.pdbx_strand_id
1 'polypeptide(L)'
;KPDVNIFLEESVKELKYLMKNGTSLFINEHEFNIILLTQYFISDLPAKALFCNTINFNGYYACSCCRTKGEWNETYKVVLYPYNGNDYTERTHNGYLKAAQEALKKSSGGRKVTVDGIKGLSALLEIFSYPSQIVFDYMHLVCLGHVPTLIKRWCKIINKQNVQDIDEQLKQIRLPHNMKVNYLDSITAVDQWKAKNSRLFVLYVGVPICVSHLPPLYASHFVIYSMVIKLLHAPATDDEIDFANHLIHYYCKAAPLVYDPSIELFSLHAHLHLPTQTTVHHGLAFTSAFSFESCIRHIKKKVHGTKHLASQIAYWTDIEYINKTTEFEIPSSTAVNEIQLNHASIDPYRPILMNLITIENQKHNDIIFYKRYKDKFITYHTLLYDEPFNCVSYIISFKSDLGVEYGNIILFYKYHDDYFIFVQKYQATNKKMSQFVTIPSEMHQKLDELYALLMLTSNFTIIPINSIRHKCIAVPFQDIFCLSEIRVDFEHD
;
A
#
# COMPACT_ATOMS: atom_id res chain seq x y z
N LYS A 1 14.93 22.57 18.97
CA LYS A 1 14.09 21.40 19.29
C LYS A 1 14.53 20.89 20.64
N PRO A 2 13.62 20.44 21.52
CA PRO A 2 14.02 19.78 22.77
C PRO A 2 14.90 18.57 22.47
N ASP A 3 15.73 18.18 23.42
CA ASP A 3 16.49 16.94 23.32
C ASP A 3 15.51 15.77 23.28
N VAL A 4 15.60 14.96 22.23
CA VAL A 4 14.68 13.85 21.99
C VAL A 4 14.84 12.75 23.05
N ASN A 5 16.06 12.55 23.55
CA ASN A 5 16.29 11.55 24.60
C ASN A 5 15.62 11.97 25.90
N ILE A 6 15.68 13.26 26.26
CA ILE A 6 14.96 13.80 27.42
C ILE A 6 13.45 13.71 27.21
N PHE A 7 12.97 14.03 26.01
CA PHE A 7 11.55 13.96 25.68
C PHE A 7 10.97 12.54 25.80
N LEU A 8 11.75 11.52 25.45
CA LEU A 8 11.31 10.12 25.45
C LEU A 8 11.62 9.35 26.75
N GLU A 9 12.37 9.95 27.68
CA GLU A 9 12.94 9.25 28.84
C GLU A 9 11.90 8.46 29.65
N GLU A 10 10.84 9.13 30.11
CA GLU A 10 9.80 8.49 30.93
C GLU A 10 9.04 7.41 30.15
N SER A 11 8.66 7.68 28.89
CA SER A 11 7.94 6.71 28.06
C SER A 11 8.78 5.46 27.76
N VAL A 12 10.07 5.64 27.47
CA VAL A 12 11.00 4.53 27.22
C VAL A 12 11.22 3.71 28.49
N LYS A 13 11.37 4.37 29.64
CA LYS A 13 11.51 3.71 30.94
C LYS A 13 10.29 2.86 31.28
N GLU A 14 9.09 3.41 31.10
CA GLU A 14 7.82 2.71 31.34
C GLU A 14 7.64 1.52 30.38
N LEU A 15 7.82 1.74 29.07
CA LEU A 15 7.74 0.67 28.07
C LEU A 15 8.75 -0.44 28.34
N LYS A 16 9.99 -0.10 28.68
CA LYS A 16 11.03 -1.09 29.02
C LYS A 16 10.66 -1.91 30.25
N TYR A 17 10.04 -1.28 31.26
CA TYR A 17 9.51 -2.00 32.42
C TYR A 17 8.39 -2.96 32.01
N LEU A 18 7.41 -2.50 31.22
CA LEU A 18 6.28 -3.31 30.76
C LEU A 18 6.72 -4.47 29.84
N MET A 19 7.71 -4.25 28.98
CA MET A 19 8.28 -5.29 28.12
C MET A 19 8.99 -6.38 28.93
N LYS A 20 9.63 -6.01 30.04
CA LYS A 20 10.36 -6.96 30.89
C LYS A 20 9.44 -7.73 31.85
N ASN A 21 8.47 -7.05 32.45
CA ASN A 21 7.69 -7.60 33.55
C ASN A 21 6.24 -7.95 33.15
N GLY A 22 5.76 -7.46 32.01
CA GLY A 22 4.35 -7.56 31.63
C GLY A 22 3.43 -6.75 32.54
N THR A 23 2.13 -7.03 32.43
CA THR A 23 1.08 -6.59 33.36
C THR A 23 -0.04 -7.63 33.37
N SER A 24 -1.02 -7.51 34.27
CA SER A 24 -2.23 -8.35 34.23
C SER A 24 -3.51 -7.52 34.10
N LEU A 25 -4.52 -8.11 33.45
CA LEU A 25 -5.83 -7.53 33.23
C LEU A 25 -6.89 -8.56 33.66
N PHE A 26 -7.88 -8.12 34.42
CA PHE A 26 -9.03 -8.95 34.78
C PHE A 26 -10.19 -8.71 33.82
N ILE A 27 -10.67 -9.76 33.15
CA ILE A 27 -11.88 -9.74 32.33
C ILE A 27 -12.82 -10.82 32.87
N ASN A 28 -14.02 -10.44 33.29
CA ASN A 28 -15.05 -11.36 33.83
C ASN A 28 -14.47 -12.31 34.89
N GLU A 29 -13.77 -11.76 35.89
CA GLU A 29 -13.12 -12.50 36.99
C GLU A 29 -11.94 -13.41 36.60
N HIS A 30 -11.56 -13.45 35.32
CA HIS A 30 -10.38 -14.16 34.84
C HIS A 30 -9.19 -13.21 34.70
N GLU A 31 -8.05 -13.60 35.27
CA GLU A 31 -6.79 -12.87 35.11
C GLU A 31 -6.09 -13.26 33.80
N PHE A 32 -5.74 -12.27 32.99
CA PHE A 32 -4.98 -12.40 31.77
C PHE A 32 -3.62 -11.72 31.94
N ASN A 33 -2.55 -12.49 31.76
CA ASN A 33 -1.19 -11.96 31.71
C ASN A 33 -0.92 -11.34 30.33
N ILE A 34 -0.50 -10.09 30.32
CA ILE A 34 -0.20 -9.31 29.12
C ILE A 34 1.32 -9.10 29.04
N ILE A 35 1.91 -9.53 27.93
CA ILE A 35 3.30 -9.26 27.59
C ILE A 35 3.31 -8.21 26.49
N LEU A 36 4.06 -7.12 26.70
CA LEU A 36 4.21 -6.06 25.71
C LEU A 36 5.48 -6.27 24.91
N LEU A 37 5.38 -6.18 23.59
CA LEU A 37 6.51 -6.21 22.67
C LEU A 37 6.40 -5.04 21.70
N THR A 38 7.55 -4.46 21.35
CA THR A 38 7.63 -3.48 20.28
C THR A 38 7.65 -4.19 18.94
N GLN A 39 6.91 -3.69 17.96
CA GLN A 39 6.91 -4.24 16.61
C GLN A 39 7.93 -3.51 15.73
N TYR A 40 7.72 -2.22 15.46
CA TYR A 40 8.67 -1.35 14.75
C TYR A 40 8.45 0.13 15.07
N PHE A 41 9.45 0.95 14.74
CA PHE A 41 9.39 2.40 14.71
C PHE A 41 9.31 2.90 13.26
N ILE A 42 8.24 3.64 12.95
CA ILE A 42 7.97 4.19 11.62
C ILE A 42 7.92 5.71 11.64
N SER A 43 8.55 6.33 10.64
CA SER A 43 8.55 7.77 10.45
C SER A 43 9.09 8.13 9.06
N ASP A 44 8.94 9.39 8.65
CA ASP A 44 9.69 9.94 7.52
C ASP A 44 11.22 9.91 7.80
N LEU A 45 12.03 10.13 6.76
CA LEU A 45 13.50 10.07 6.88
C LEU A 45 14.10 11.15 7.81
N PRO A 46 13.67 12.43 7.77
CA PRO A 46 14.13 13.44 8.72
C PRO A 46 13.83 13.10 10.18
N ALA A 47 12.61 12.67 10.50
CA ALA A 47 12.25 12.27 11.85
C ALA A 47 13.00 11.00 12.26
N LYS A 48 13.19 10.05 11.33
CA LYS A 48 13.97 8.83 11.59
C LYS A 48 15.38 9.18 12.04
N ALA A 49 16.06 10.05 11.30
CA ALA A 49 17.41 10.50 11.64
C ALA A 49 17.47 11.22 12.99
N LEU A 50 16.46 12.04 13.29
CA LEU A 50 16.34 12.74 14.57
C LEU A 50 16.16 11.76 15.75
N PHE A 51 15.18 10.86 15.67
CA PHE A 51 14.83 9.92 16.74
C PHE A 51 15.86 8.81 16.91
N CYS A 52 16.48 8.33 15.83
CA CYS A 52 17.54 7.31 15.87
C CYS A 52 18.92 7.90 16.19
N ASN A 53 19.03 9.22 16.35
CA ASN A 53 20.29 9.95 16.55
C ASN A 53 21.35 9.63 15.47
N THR A 54 20.94 9.64 14.20
CA THR A 54 21.80 9.42 13.02
C THR A 54 21.87 10.66 12.14
N ILE A 55 22.78 10.66 11.15
CA ILE A 55 22.80 11.67 10.10
C ILE A 55 21.55 11.58 9.21
N ASN A 56 21.24 12.68 8.52
CA ASN A 56 20.13 12.73 7.58
C ASN A 56 20.44 11.95 6.29
N PHE A 57 19.39 11.65 5.52
CA PHE A 57 19.42 10.93 4.25
C PHE A 57 20.37 11.50 3.18
N ASN A 58 20.78 12.77 3.32
CA ASN A 58 21.74 13.44 2.42
C ASN A 58 23.20 13.29 2.85
N GLY A 59 23.48 12.56 3.94
CA GLY A 59 24.84 12.26 4.39
C GLY A 59 25.44 11.05 3.66
N TYR A 60 26.75 10.81 3.85
CA TYR A 60 27.47 9.70 3.20
C TYR A 60 27.14 8.32 3.77
N TYR A 61 26.84 8.20 5.07
CA TYR A 61 26.51 6.92 5.72
C TYR A 61 25.10 6.97 6.31
N ALA A 62 24.12 7.33 5.48
CA ALA A 62 22.77 7.64 5.97
C ALA A 62 21.87 6.42 6.13
N CYS A 63 22.21 5.27 5.52
CA CYS A 63 21.37 4.09 5.57
C CYS A 63 21.31 3.50 6.97
N SER A 64 20.08 3.24 7.43
CA SER A 64 19.85 2.56 8.69
C SER A 64 20.09 1.06 8.60
N CYS A 65 19.95 0.44 7.43
CA CYS A 65 20.05 -1.01 7.31
C CYS A 65 21.46 -1.50 6.94
N CYS A 66 22.22 -0.72 6.16
CA CYS A 66 23.56 -1.10 5.70
C CYS A 66 24.59 0.03 5.87
N ARG A 67 25.85 -0.31 5.58
CA ARG A 67 27.01 0.59 5.68
C ARG A 67 27.44 1.18 4.34
N THR A 68 26.60 1.10 3.30
CA THR A 68 26.90 1.71 2.00
C THR A 68 27.23 3.19 2.19
N LYS A 69 28.38 3.58 1.62
CA LYS A 69 28.82 4.96 1.59
C LYS A 69 28.28 5.60 0.31
N GLY A 70 27.48 6.65 0.43
CA GLY A 70 27.13 7.50 -0.69
C GLY A 70 28.34 8.27 -1.22
N GLU A 71 28.18 8.84 -2.41
CA GLU A 71 29.22 9.56 -3.12
C GLU A 71 28.71 10.95 -3.46
N TRP A 72 29.54 11.96 -3.23
CA TRP A 72 29.18 13.33 -3.60
C TRP A 72 29.27 13.46 -5.12
N ASN A 73 28.14 13.85 -5.72
CA ASN A 73 28.10 14.11 -7.14
C ASN A 73 28.21 15.61 -7.40
N GLU A 74 29.29 16.02 -8.08
CA GLU A 74 29.57 17.42 -8.36
C GLU A 74 28.57 18.07 -9.33
N THR A 75 28.00 17.31 -10.26
CA THR A 75 27.06 17.80 -11.26
C THR A 75 25.71 18.15 -10.63
N TYR A 76 25.19 17.28 -9.78
CA TYR A 76 23.87 17.45 -9.16
C TYR A 76 23.92 18.11 -7.78
N LYS A 77 25.13 18.30 -7.21
CA LYS A 77 25.36 18.87 -5.86
C LYS A 77 24.58 18.13 -4.76
N VAL A 78 24.54 16.81 -4.86
CA VAL A 78 23.89 15.91 -3.91
C VAL A 78 24.74 14.66 -3.67
N VAL A 79 24.50 13.99 -2.55
CA VAL A 79 25.05 12.65 -2.31
C VAL A 79 24.15 11.61 -3.00
N LEU A 80 24.76 10.81 -3.86
CA LEU A 80 24.13 9.68 -4.54
C LEU A 80 24.55 8.37 -3.86
N TYR A 81 23.76 7.32 -4.07
CA TYR A 81 23.99 5.97 -3.58
C TYR A 81 23.96 5.02 -4.78
N PRO A 82 25.04 4.95 -5.57
CA PRO A 82 25.08 4.13 -6.78
C PRO A 82 24.84 2.66 -6.49
N TYR A 83 24.13 1.98 -7.39
CA TYR A 83 23.89 0.55 -7.24
C TYR A 83 25.18 -0.26 -7.43
N ASN A 84 25.61 -1.00 -6.39
CA ASN A 84 26.82 -1.83 -6.42
C ASN A 84 26.53 -3.33 -6.18
N GLY A 85 25.48 -3.89 -6.78
CA GLY A 85 25.30 -5.36 -6.81
C GLY A 85 25.16 -6.06 -5.46
N ASN A 86 24.60 -5.38 -4.44
CA ASN A 86 24.54 -5.84 -3.05
C ASN A 86 25.88 -6.00 -2.33
N ASP A 87 26.94 -5.38 -2.82
CA ASP A 87 28.17 -5.24 -2.06
C ASP A 87 28.00 -4.18 -0.97
N TYR A 88 27.26 -4.56 0.07
CA TYR A 88 27.08 -3.78 1.28
C TYR A 88 27.15 -4.63 2.54
N THR A 89 27.74 -4.08 3.58
CA THR A 89 27.74 -4.69 4.91
C THR A 89 26.48 -4.28 5.65
N GLU A 90 25.67 -5.26 6.07
CA GLU A 90 24.52 -5.02 6.92
C GLU A 90 24.93 -4.50 8.30
N ARG A 91 24.07 -3.68 8.90
CA ARG A 91 24.25 -3.24 10.28
C ARG A 91 23.61 -4.24 11.23
N THR A 92 24.18 -4.33 12.43
CA THR A 92 23.64 -5.14 13.53
C THR A 92 23.35 -4.26 14.73
N HIS A 93 22.48 -4.72 15.63
CA HIS A 93 22.14 -3.96 16.85
C HIS A 93 23.37 -3.68 17.70
N ASN A 94 24.22 -4.70 17.89
CA ASN A 94 25.51 -4.54 18.58
C ASN A 94 26.46 -3.59 17.84
N GLY A 95 26.45 -3.59 16.49
CA GLY A 95 27.19 -2.64 15.68
C GLY A 95 26.74 -1.20 15.90
N TYR A 96 25.42 -0.98 15.99
CA TYR A 96 24.81 0.31 16.34
C TYR A 96 25.25 0.81 17.70
N LEU A 97 25.18 -0.04 18.74
CA LEU A 97 25.58 0.31 20.10
C LEU A 97 27.06 0.71 20.17
N LYS A 98 27.94 -0.09 19.55
CA LYS A 98 29.38 0.20 19.51
C LYS A 98 29.68 1.53 18.83
N ALA A 99 29.10 1.77 17.65
CA ALA A 99 29.31 3.02 16.91
C ALA A 99 28.73 4.24 17.66
N ALA A 100 27.58 4.10 18.32
CA ALA A 100 26.98 5.14 19.16
C ALA A 100 27.89 5.51 20.35
N GLN A 101 28.41 4.51 21.07
CA GLN A 101 29.34 4.73 22.17
C GLN A 101 30.65 5.35 21.71
N GLU A 102 31.18 4.92 20.56
CA GLU A 102 32.39 5.48 19.97
C GLU A 102 32.18 6.94 19.54
N ALA A 103 31.05 7.26 18.91
CA ALA A 103 30.69 8.63 18.54
C ALA A 103 30.62 9.55 19.76
N LEU A 104 30.05 9.07 20.88
CA LEU A 104 30.02 9.81 22.14
C LEU A 104 31.42 10.05 22.71
N LYS A 105 32.27 9.01 22.76
CA LYS A 105 33.65 9.12 23.26
C LYS A 105 34.49 10.10 22.45
N LYS A 106 34.33 10.09 21.12
CA LYS A 106 35.04 11.01 20.20
C LYS A 106 34.46 12.43 20.20
N SER A 107 33.24 12.61 20.69
CA SER A 107 32.59 13.91 20.76
C SER A 107 33.00 14.67 22.03
N SER A 108 34.12 15.39 21.97
CA SER A 108 34.65 16.18 23.09
C SER A 108 34.71 17.67 22.76
N GLY A 109 34.55 18.54 23.76
CA GLY A 109 34.77 19.99 23.61
C GLY A 109 33.84 20.68 22.60
N GLY A 110 32.60 20.20 22.45
CA GLY A 110 31.61 20.75 21.52
C GLY A 110 31.71 20.25 20.07
N ARG A 111 32.79 19.53 19.71
CA ARG A 111 32.91 18.87 18.40
C ARG A 111 32.07 17.59 18.37
N LYS A 112 31.03 17.55 17.54
CA LYS A 112 30.24 16.33 17.31
C LYS A 112 30.89 15.50 16.22
N VAL A 113 31.23 14.26 16.55
CA VAL A 113 31.78 13.27 15.62
C VAL A 113 30.72 12.21 15.35
N THR A 114 30.68 11.71 14.12
CA THR A 114 29.84 10.56 13.75
C THR A 114 30.70 9.35 13.44
N VAL A 115 30.18 8.17 13.72
CA VAL A 115 30.79 6.88 13.36
C VAL A 115 29.79 6.13 12.51
N ASP A 116 30.12 5.86 11.25
CA ASP A 116 29.21 5.28 10.25
C ASP A 116 27.83 5.98 10.22
N GLY A 117 27.83 7.31 10.32
CA GLY A 117 26.60 8.12 10.32
C GLY A 117 25.79 8.10 11.61
N ILE A 118 26.24 7.43 12.66
CA ILE A 118 25.61 7.45 14.00
C ILE A 118 26.24 8.58 14.81
N LYS A 119 25.41 9.43 15.44
CA LYS A 119 25.85 10.60 16.22
C LYS A 119 26.01 10.29 17.71
N GLY A 120 25.37 9.25 18.21
CA GLY A 120 25.40 8.86 19.60
C GLY A 120 24.27 7.90 19.95
N LEU A 121 24.02 7.73 21.25
CA LEU A 121 22.92 6.90 21.75
C LEU A 121 21.56 7.59 21.50
N SER A 122 20.58 6.78 21.12
CA SER A 122 19.16 7.13 21.07
C SER A 122 18.44 6.37 22.19
N ALA A 123 17.50 7.02 22.87
CA ALA A 123 16.63 6.36 23.84
C ALA A 123 15.85 5.18 23.22
N LEU A 124 15.55 5.23 21.92
CA LEU A 124 14.86 4.15 21.21
C LEU A 124 15.70 2.87 21.08
N LEU A 125 17.04 2.94 21.17
CA LEU A 125 17.90 1.74 21.15
C LEU A 125 17.65 0.81 22.35
N GLU A 126 17.01 1.31 23.41
CA GLU A 126 16.72 0.51 24.61
C GLU A 126 15.48 -0.39 24.47
N ILE A 127 14.61 -0.07 23.51
CA ILE A 127 13.30 -0.72 23.32
C ILE A 127 13.07 -1.23 21.90
N PHE A 128 13.96 -0.89 20.95
CA PHE A 128 13.92 -1.38 19.58
C PHE A 128 15.26 -1.97 19.16
N SER A 129 15.20 -3.07 18.42
CA SER A 129 16.34 -3.69 17.74
C SER A 129 16.65 -2.97 16.44
N TYR A 130 17.90 -2.54 16.29
CA TYR A 130 18.36 -1.82 15.11
C TYR A 130 19.19 -2.78 14.24
N PRO A 131 19.01 -2.80 12.91
CA PRO A 131 18.06 -2.00 12.15
C PRO A 131 16.70 -2.65 11.97
N SER A 132 16.53 -3.91 12.38
CA SER A 132 15.35 -4.73 12.03
C SER A 132 14.02 -4.04 12.34
N GLN A 133 13.89 -3.38 13.49
CA GLN A 133 12.66 -2.70 13.90
C GLN A 133 12.59 -1.22 13.51
N ILE A 134 13.53 -0.72 12.69
CA ILE A 134 13.57 0.67 12.22
C ILE A 134 13.20 0.70 10.74
N VAL A 135 11.89 0.62 10.47
CA VAL A 135 11.35 0.41 9.13
C VAL A 135 11.36 1.67 8.27
N PHE A 136 11.60 1.51 6.97
CA PHE A 136 11.32 2.57 6.00
C PHE A 136 9.82 2.69 5.77
N ASP A 137 9.30 3.92 5.89
CA ASP A 137 7.88 4.16 5.68
C ASP A 137 7.53 4.11 4.18
N TYR A 138 6.69 3.14 3.81
CA TYR A 138 6.15 2.99 2.46
C TYR A 138 5.48 4.27 1.94
N MET A 139 4.70 4.96 2.77
CA MET A 139 3.93 6.13 2.35
C MET A 139 4.87 7.26 1.90
N HIS A 140 5.85 7.62 2.72
CA HIS A 140 6.80 8.68 2.36
C HIS A 140 7.81 8.23 1.30
N LEU A 141 8.33 7.00 1.39
CA LEU A 141 9.39 6.53 0.50
C LEU A 141 8.88 6.31 -0.94
N VAL A 142 7.77 5.58 -1.08
CA VAL A 142 7.22 5.17 -2.38
C VAL A 142 6.23 6.21 -2.90
N CYS A 143 5.17 6.48 -2.12
CA CYS A 143 4.02 7.24 -2.61
C CYS A 143 4.31 8.75 -2.71
N LEU A 144 5.02 9.34 -1.74
CA LEU A 144 5.37 10.76 -1.76
C LEU A 144 6.79 11.04 -2.29
N GLY A 145 7.64 10.02 -2.34
CA GLY A 145 9.03 10.14 -2.76
C GLY A 145 9.24 9.72 -4.21
N HIS A 146 9.32 8.40 -4.43
CA HIS A 146 9.80 7.85 -5.69
C HIS A 146 8.80 7.99 -6.85
N VAL A 147 7.51 7.70 -6.63
CA VAL A 147 6.48 7.79 -7.68
C VAL A 147 6.37 9.20 -8.28
N PRO A 148 6.25 10.29 -7.49
CA PRO A 148 6.28 11.64 -8.02
C PRO A 148 7.59 11.98 -8.74
N THR A 149 8.73 11.46 -8.26
CA THR A 149 10.03 11.67 -8.90
C THR A 149 10.05 11.10 -10.32
N LEU A 150 9.53 9.89 -10.51
CA LEU A 150 9.42 9.27 -11.83
C LEU A 150 8.50 10.05 -12.76
N ILE A 151 7.31 10.41 -12.28
CA ILE A 151 6.32 11.17 -13.07
C ILE A 151 6.90 12.51 -13.55
N LYS A 152 7.60 13.25 -12.67
CA LYS A 152 8.27 14.51 -13.07
C LYS A 152 9.29 14.32 -14.18
N ARG A 153 10.01 13.19 -14.20
CA ARG A 153 10.97 12.88 -15.27
C ARG A 153 10.23 12.55 -16.57
N TRP A 154 9.16 11.76 -16.49
CA TRP A 154 8.35 11.43 -17.68
C TRP A 154 7.71 12.68 -18.30
N CYS A 155 7.17 13.59 -17.49
CA CYS A 155 6.56 14.83 -17.96
C CYS A 155 7.53 15.77 -18.70
N LYS A 156 8.85 15.58 -18.57
CA LYS A 156 9.85 16.32 -19.34
C LYS A 156 10.12 15.74 -20.73
N ILE A 157 9.79 14.47 -20.94
CA ILE A 157 10.11 13.73 -22.17
C ILE A 157 8.90 13.45 -23.06
N ILE A 158 7.70 13.36 -22.47
CA ILE A 158 6.47 13.12 -23.23
C ILE A 158 5.94 14.40 -23.87
N ASN A 159 5.30 14.25 -25.02
CA ASN A 159 4.69 15.37 -25.73
C ASN A 159 3.37 15.80 -25.06
N LYS A 160 2.84 16.96 -25.48
CA LYS A 160 1.58 17.51 -24.93
C LYS A 160 0.36 16.61 -25.16
N GLN A 161 0.31 15.88 -26.28
CA GLN A 161 -0.80 14.97 -26.59
C GLN A 161 -0.83 13.81 -25.59
N ASN A 162 0.31 13.16 -25.35
CA ASN A 162 0.41 12.07 -24.37
C ASN A 162 0.04 12.56 -22.95
N VAL A 163 0.39 13.80 -22.58
CA VAL A 163 -0.06 14.39 -21.31
C VAL A 163 -1.59 14.47 -21.25
N GLN A 164 -2.23 14.97 -22.31
CA GLN A 164 -3.69 15.09 -22.39
C GLN A 164 -4.36 13.71 -22.34
N ASP A 165 -3.85 12.74 -23.09
CA ASP A 165 -4.40 11.38 -23.13
C ASP A 165 -4.28 10.69 -21.76
N ILE A 166 -3.15 10.88 -21.07
CA ILE A 166 -2.98 10.39 -19.69
C ILE A 166 -3.97 11.06 -18.75
N ASP A 167 -4.12 12.39 -18.82
CA ASP A 167 -5.04 13.13 -17.96
C ASP A 167 -6.51 12.71 -18.18
N GLU A 168 -6.90 12.48 -19.43
CA GLU A 168 -8.23 11.98 -19.78
C GLU A 168 -8.46 10.58 -19.23
N GLN A 169 -7.51 9.67 -19.40
CA GLN A 169 -7.60 8.32 -18.82
C GLN A 169 -7.69 8.37 -17.30
N LEU A 170 -6.82 9.15 -16.63
CA LEU A 170 -6.82 9.29 -15.17
C LEU A 170 -8.15 9.82 -14.62
N LYS A 171 -8.80 10.76 -15.32
CA LYS A 171 -10.12 11.31 -14.95
C LYS A 171 -11.26 10.31 -15.11
N GLN A 172 -11.14 9.37 -16.04
CA GLN A 172 -12.18 8.38 -16.34
C GLN A 172 -12.13 7.13 -15.43
N ILE A 173 -11.03 6.93 -14.70
CA ILE A 173 -10.87 5.78 -13.81
C ILE A 173 -11.93 5.81 -12.73
N ARG A 174 -12.60 4.66 -12.57
CA ARG A 174 -13.54 4.44 -11.49
C ARG A 174 -12.93 3.51 -10.44
N LEU A 175 -13.11 3.88 -9.17
CA LEU A 175 -12.45 3.24 -8.03
C LEU A 175 -13.49 2.75 -7.00
N PRO A 176 -13.18 1.73 -6.19
CA PRO A 176 -14.00 1.37 -5.04
C PRO A 176 -14.17 2.52 -4.05
N HIS A 177 -15.28 2.48 -3.29
CA HIS A 177 -15.68 3.58 -2.40
C HIS A 177 -14.61 3.93 -1.35
N ASN A 178 -14.03 2.92 -0.71
CA ASN A 178 -12.97 3.01 0.30
C ASN A 178 -11.61 3.49 -0.25
N MET A 179 -11.45 3.53 -1.58
CA MET A 179 -10.20 3.91 -2.23
C MET A 179 -10.36 5.14 -3.12
N LYS A 180 -11.41 5.95 -2.90
CA LYS A 180 -11.76 7.03 -3.82
C LYS A 180 -10.67 8.11 -3.89
N VAL A 181 -10.19 8.33 -5.11
CA VAL A 181 -9.25 9.38 -5.50
C VAL A 181 -9.79 10.05 -6.75
N ASN A 182 -9.67 11.38 -6.81
CA ASN A 182 -9.95 12.13 -8.02
C ASN A 182 -8.62 12.67 -8.55
N TYR A 183 -8.28 12.32 -9.79
CA TYR A 183 -7.16 12.91 -10.52
C TYR A 183 -7.66 14.15 -11.26
N LEU A 184 -7.84 15.25 -10.52
CA LEU A 184 -8.38 16.49 -11.07
C LEU A 184 -7.33 17.30 -11.82
N ASP A 185 -6.13 17.35 -11.27
CA ASP A 185 -5.00 18.07 -11.84
C ASP A 185 -4.29 17.23 -12.91
N SER A 186 -3.64 17.92 -13.84
CA SER A 186 -2.78 17.27 -14.84
C SER A 186 -1.69 16.43 -14.17
N ILE A 187 -1.26 15.35 -14.80
CA ILE A 187 -0.12 14.53 -14.36
C ILE A 187 1.17 15.36 -14.22
N THR A 188 1.27 16.48 -14.94
CA THR A 188 2.37 17.45 -14.78
C THR A 188 2.40 18.12 -13.40
N ALA A 189 1.26 18.18 -12.71
CA ALA A 189 1.09 18.73 -11.36
C ALA A 189 1.15 17.65 -10.27
N VAL A 190 1.97 16.60 -10.45
CA VAL A 190 2.11 15.49 -9.50
C VAL A 190 2.51 15.93 -8.08
N ASP A 191 3.09 17.13 -7.90
CA ASP A 191 3.34 17.69 -6.57
C ASP A 191 2.08 17.98 -5.76
N GLN A 192 0.91 18.09 -6.40
CA GLN A 192 -0.38 18.24 -5.74
C GLN A 192 -1.01 16.88 -5.36
N TRP A 193 -0.41 15.78 -5.80
CA TRP A 193 -0.92 14.45 -5.48
C TRP A 193 -0.72 14.14 -4.00
N LYS A 194 -1.79 13.64 -3.37
CA LYS A 194 -1.69 13.05 -2.04
C LYS A 194 -1.09 11.66 -2.15
N ALA A 195 -0.56 11.13 -1.05
CA ALA A 195 0.02 9.78 -1.03
C ALA A 195 -0.92 8.70 -1.60
N LYS A 196 -2.23 8.80 -1.36
CA LYS A 196 -3.24 7.89 -1.91
C LYS A 196 -3.33 7.91 -3.45
N ASN A 197 -3.06 9.04 -4.11
CA ASN A 197 -3.03 9.13 -5.56
C ASN A 197 -1.86 8.30 -6.11
N SER A 198 -0.64 8.58 -5.63
CA SER A 198 0.56 7.85 -6.04
C SER A 198 0.49 6.36 -5.72
N ARG A 199 -0.13 6.00 -4.58
CA ARG A 199 -0.38 4.61 -4.20
C ARG A 199 -1.23 3.88 -5.24
N LEU A 200 -2.38 4.44 -5.61
CA LEU A 200 -3.24 3.82 -6.63
C LEU A 200 -2.55 3.77 -7.99
N PHE A 201 -1.79 4.82 -8.32
CA PHE A 201 -1.00 4.87 -9.53
C PHE A 201 0.02 3.74 -9.59
N VAL A 202 0.84 3.54 -8.56
CA VAL A 202 1.89 2.50 -8.59
C VAL A 202 1.34 1.08 -8.49
N LEU A 203 0.22 0.86 -7.78
CA LEU A 203 -0.32 -0.49 -7.57
C LEU A 203 -1.23 -0.97 -8.72
N TYR A 204 -2.04 -0.07 -9.28
CA TYR A 204 -3.21 -0.48 -10.06
C TYR A 204 -3.34 0.25 -11.39
N VAL A 205 -3.13 1.57 -11.38
CA VAL A 205 -3.53 2.46 -12.48
C VAL A 205 -2.42 2.72 -13.48
N GLY A 206 -1.19 2.86 -12.99
CA GLY A 206 -0.09 3.41 -13.77
C GLY A 206 0.38 2.48 -14.89
N VAL A 207 0.40 1.17 -14.68
CA VAL A 207 0.94 0.21 -15.68
C VAL A 207 0.27 0.34 -17.05
N PRO A 208 -1.06 0.16 -17.19
CA PRO A 208 -1.72 0.28 -18.50
C PRO A 208 -1.57 1.68 -19.13
N ILE A 209 -1.56 2.73 -18.32
CA ILE A 209 -1.36 4.12 -18.78
C ILE A 209 0.05 4.33 -19.31
N CYS A 210 1.06 3.94 -18.52
CA CYS A 210 2.47 4.12 -18.87
C CYS A 210 2.86 3.32 -20.10
N VAL A 211 2.36 2.08 -20.22
CA VAL A 211 2.58 1.24 -21.40
C VAL A 211 1.97 1.85 -22.66
N SER A 212 0.83 2.55 -22.53
CA SER A 212 0.17 3.20 -23.67
C SER A 212 0.87 4.49 -24.12
N HIS A 213 1.46 5.25 -23.19
CA HIS A 213 1.79 6.66 -23.42
C HIS A 213 3.25 7.05 -23.19
N LEU A 214 4.05 6.22 -22.51
CA LEU A 214 5.47 6.49 -22.30
C LEU A 214 6.33 5.80 -23.37
N PRO A 215 7.56 6.30 -23.64
CA PRO A 215 8.48 5.57 -24.48
C PRO A 215 8.80 4.18 -23.87
N PRO A 216 8.99 3.14 -24.69
CA PRO A 216 9.04 1.74 -24.23
C PRO A 216 10.03 1.46 -23.10
N LEU A 217 11.18 2.13 -23.10
CA LEU A 217 12.20 1.99 -22.05
C LEU A 217 11.68 2.41 -20.66
N TYR A 218 11.01 3.58 -20.59
CA TYR A 218 10.47 4.12 -19.34
C TYR A 218 9.26 3.31 -18.86
N ALA A 219 8.39 2.91 -19.79
CA ALA A 219 7.25 2.04 -19.49
C ALA A 219 7.72 0.70 -18.89
N SER A 220 8.67 0.02 -19.56
CA SER A 220 9.18 -1.28 -19.10
C SER A 220 9.86 -1.19 -17.74
N HIS A 221 10.64 -0.13 -17.50
CA HIS A 221 11.29 0.11 -16.21
C HIS A 221 10.27 0.40 -15.10
N PHE A 222 9.21 1.17 -15.38
CA PHE A 222 8.13 1.40 -14.42
C PHE A 222 7.30 0.14 -14.14
N VAL A 223 7.06 -0.71 -15.13
CA VAL A 223 6.34 -1.97 -14.92
C VAL A 223 7.07 -2.86 -13.91
N ILE A 224 8.40 -2.97 -14.01
CA ILE A 224 9.21 -3.70 -13.03
C ILE A 224 9.04 -3.10 -11.63
N TYR A 225 9.11 -1.77 -11.51
CA TYR A 225 8.91 -1.08 -10.23
C TYR A 225 7.52 -1.35 -9.64
N SER A 226 6.50 -1.25 -10.48
CA SER A 226 5.10 -1.49 -10.10
C SER A 226 4.90 -2.93 -9.60
N MET A 227 5.52 -3.92 -10.26
CA MET A 227 5.54 -5.31 -9.79
C MET A 227 6.24 -5.44 -8.42
N VAL A 228 7.43 -4.85 -8.23
CA VAL A 228 8.13 -4.86 -6.93
C VAL A 228 7.21 -4.36 -5.83
N ILE A 229 6.66 -3.15 -6.01
CA ILE A 229 5.86 -2.52 -4.97
C ILE A 229 4.60 -3.34 -4.69
N LYS A 230 3.93 -3.87 -5.72
CA LYS A 230 2.71 -4.64 -5.55
C LYS A 230 2.91 -5.97 -4.85
N LEU A 231 4.00 -6.68 -5.16
CA LEU A 231 4.36 -7.92 -4.49
C LEU A 231 4.72 -7.67 -3.02
N LEU A 232 5.52 -6.65 -2.73
CA LEU A 232 5.88 -6.30 -1.35
C LEU A 232 4.73 -5.68 -0.56
N HIS A 233 3.75 -5.07 -1.24
CA HIS A 233 2.60 -4.41 -0.61
C HIS A 233 1.73 -5.38 0.19
N ALA A 234 1.41 -6.53 -0.41
CA ALA A 234 0.62 -7.59 0.17
C ALA A 234 1.04 -8.93 -0.46
N PRO A 235 2.20 -9.48 -0.04
CA PRO A 235 2.70 -10.75 -0.57
C PRO A 235 1.77 -11.89 -0.18
N ALA A 236 1.53 -12.81 -1.11
CA ALA A 236 0.77 -14.03 -0.84
C ALA A 236 1.66 -15.16 -0.29
N THR A 237 2.95 -15.15 -0.63
CA THR A 237 3.95 -16.15 -0.24
C THR A 237 5.32 -15.50 -0.08
N ASP A 238 6.24 -16.17 0.61
CA ASP A 238 7.64 -15.72 0.72
C ASP A 238 8.33 -15.72 -0.65
N ASP A 239 7.98 -16.64 -1.56
CA ASP A 239 8.47 -16.64 -2.95
C ASP A 239 8.13 -15.34 -3.70
N GLU A 240 6.98 -14.71 -3.41
CA GLU A 240 6.66 -13.39 -4.00
C GLU A 240 7.59 -12.29 -3.47
N ILE A 241 8.03 -12.38 -2.21
CA ILE A 241 9.00 -11.44 -1.61
C ILE A 241 10.38 -11.66 -2.23
N ASP A 242 10.82 -12.92 -2.35
CA ASP A 242 12.10 -13.28 -2.97
C ASP A 242 12.13 -12.85 -4.44
N PHE A 243 11.02 -13.04 -5.17
CA PHE A 243 10.92 -12.57 -6.54
C PHE A 243 10.98 -11.03 -6.62
N ALA A 244 10.27 -10.32 -5.73
CA ALA A 244 10.35 -8.87 -5.65
C ALA A 244 11.76 -8.37 -5.30
N ASN A 245 12.52 -9.13 -4.51
CA ASN A 245 13.92 -8.85 -4.22
C ASN A 245 14.77 -8.88 -5.51
N HIS A 246 14.63 -9.93 -6.33
CA HIS A 246 15.30 -9.99 -7.63
C HIS A 246 14.90 -8.81 -8.55
N LEU A 247 13.61 -8.48 -8.59
CA LEU A 247 13.08 -7.37 -9.39
C LEU A 247 13.64 -6.01 -8.95
N ILE A 248 13.75 -5.72 -7.64
CA ILE A 248 14.25 -4.42 -7.18
C ILE A 248 15.74 -4.24 -7.48
N HIS A 249 16.54 -5.32 -7.41
CA HIS A 249 17.94 -5.29 -7.83
C HIS A 249 18.08 -4.99 -9.33
N TYR A 250 17.26 -5.65 -10.16
CA TYR A 250 17.22 -5.36 -11.59
C TYR A 250 16.83 -3.90 -11.86
N TYR A 251 15.77 -3.43 -11.18
CA TYR A 251 15.28 -2.06 -11.30
C TYR A 251 16.35 -1.02 -10.94
N CYS A 252 17.02 -1.17 -9.79
CA CYS A 252 18.05 -0.26 -9.33
C CYS A 252 19.28 -0.26 -10.25
N LYS A 253 19.70 -1.44 -10.74
CA LYS A 253 20.80 -1.55 -11.71
C LYS A 253 20.52 -0.80 -13.01
N ALA A 254 19.28 -0.86 -13.51
CA ALA A 254 18.88 -0.21 -14.76
C ALA A 254 18.54 1.28 -14.60
N ALA A 255 18.20 1.73 -13.39
CA ALA A 255 17.70 3.09 -13.15
C ALA A 255 18.61 4.22 -13.68
N PRO A 256 19.94 4.26 -13.41
CA PRO A 256 20.78 5.34 -13.91
C PRO A 256 20.94 5.33 -15.43
N LEU A 257 20.75 4.17 -16.10
CA LEU A 257 20.76 4.07 -17.56
C LEU A 257 19.48 4.62 -18.19
N VAL A 258 18.35 4.50 -17.49
CA VAL A 258 17.04 4.98 -17.94
C VAL A 258 16.87 6.48 -17.65
N TYR A 259 17.30 6.93 -16.48
CA TYR A 259 16.99 8.26 -15.96
C TYR A 259 18.19 9.16 -15.70
N ASP A 260 19.42 8.76 -16.05
CA ASP A 260 20.67 9.39 -15.61
C ASP A 260 21.00 9.14 -14.10
N PRO A 261 22.29 9.27 -13.69
CA PRO A 261 22.72 8.97 -12.32
C PRO A 261 22.01 9.76 -11.21
N SER A 262 21.39 10.90 -11.51
CA SER A 262 20.64 11.67 -10.50
C SER A 262 19.43 10.95 -9.90
N ILE A 263 19.02 9.80 -10.45
CA ILE A 263 17.97 8.96 -9.88
C ILE A 263 18.44 8.17 -8.64
N GLU A 264 19.76 7.97 -8.49
CA GLU A 264 20.37 7.17 -7.44
C GLU A 264 20.44 7.92 -6.09
N LEU A 265 19.34 8.55 -5.70
CA LEU A 265 19.20 9.18 -4.40
C LEU A 265 19.09 8.12 -3.29
N PHE A 266 19.30 8.54 -2.05
CA PHE A 266 19.12 7.69 -0.87
C PHE A 266 17.76 6.97 -0.86
N SER A 267 16.69 7.64 -1.30
CA SER A 267 15.36 7.04 -1.37
C SER A 267 15.37 5.80 -2.26
N LEU A 268 16.00 5.83 -3.43
CA LEU A 268 16.10 4.65 -4.29
C LEU A 268 16.91 3.53 -3.61
N HIS A 269 18.03 3.86 -2.98
CA HIS A 269 18.82 2.88 -2.22
C HIS A 269 18.01 2.21 -1.10
N ALA A 270 17.18 2.95 -0.37
CA ALA A 270 16.33 2.39 0.68
C ALA A 270 15.32 1.35 0.17
N HIS A 271 14.96 1.35 -1.12
CA HIS A 271 14.08 0.33 -1.70
C HIS A 271 14.71 -1.07 -1.68
N LEU A 272 16.05 -1.17 -1.70
CA LEU A 272 16.77 -2.45 -1.63
C LEU A 272 16.53 -3.18 -0.30
N HIS A 273 16.04 -2.48 0.72
CA HIS A 273 15.77 -3.05 2.05
C HIS A 273 14.29 -3.36 2.29
N LEU A 274 13.40 -2.99 1.35
CA LEU A 274 11.97 -3.29 1.48
C LEU A 274 11.67 -4.80 1.47
N PRO A 275 12.33 -5.66 0.67
CA PRO A 275 12.10 -7.10 0.73
C PRO A 275 12.36 -7.68 2.12
N THR A 276 13.54 -7.43 2.70
CA THR A 276 13.89 -7.88 4.07
C THR A 276 12.91 -7.32 5.10
N GLN A 277 12.51 -6.05 4.97
CA GLN A 277 11.50 -5.47 5.85
C GLN A 277 10.17 -6.21 5.73
N THR A 278 9.74 -6.55 4.52
CA THR A 278 8.50 -7.30 4.28
C THR A 278 8.56 -8.71 4.84
N THR A 279 9.71 -9.39 4.77
CA THR A 279 9.92 -10.69 5.44
C THR A 279 9.76 -10.59 6.96
N VAL A 280 10.24 -9.52 7.57
CA VAL A 280 10.25 -9.37 9.04
C VAL A 280 8.93 -8.77 9.58
N HIS A 281 8.27 -7.92 8.81
CA HIS A 281 7.14 -7.11 9.26
C HIS A 281 5.87 -7.24 8.41
N HIS A 282 5.84 -8.22 7.50
CA HIS A 282 4.77 -8.45 6.53
C HIS A 282 4.61 -7.31 5.52
N GLY A 283 3.53 -7.33 4.75
CA GLY A 283 3.31 -6.44 3.60
C GLY A 283 3.49 -4.95 3.91
N LEU A 284 3.97 -4.19 2.93
CA LEU A 284 4.18 -2.73 3.04
C LEU A 284 2.90 -1.96 3.38
N ALA A 285 1.72 -2.55 3.11
CA ALA A 285 0.43 -2.03 3.55
C ALA A 285 0.41 -1.78 5.08
N PHE A 286 1.09 -2.62 5.86
CA PHE A 286 1.10 -2.55 7.33
C PHE A 286 2.27 -1.72 7.86
N THR A 287 3.36 -1.59 7.10
CA THR A 287 4.51 -0.74 7.47
C THR A 287 4.41 0.65 6.84
N SER A 288 3.30 1.34 7.10
CA SER A 288 3.03 2.68 6.56
C SER A 288 2.60 3.70 7.63
N ALA A 289 2.92 4.98 7.41
CA ALA A 289 2.54 6.07 8.31
C ALA A 289 1.11 6.63 8.06
N PHE A 290 0.30 5.99 7.20
CA PHE A 290 -1.03 6.48 6.83
C PHE A 290 -1.95 6.67 8.04
N SER A 291 -2.05 5.65 8.91
CA SER A 291 -2.90 5.69 10.10
C SER A 291 -2.45 6.78 11.10
N PHE A 292 -1.14 6.96 11.26
CA PHE A 292 -0.56 7.98 12.13
C PHE A 292 -0.86 9.40 11.62
N GLU A 293 -0.73 9.66 10.31
CA GLU A 293 -1.08 10.97 9.73
C GLU A 293 -2.58 11.28 9.83
N SER A 294 -3.43 10.27 9.63
CA SER A 294 -4.88 10.37 9.85
C SER A 294 -5.19 10.69 11.32
N CYS A 295 -4.53 10.00 12.26
CA CYS A 295 -4.67 10.25 13.69
C CYS A 295 -4.21 11.65 14.09
N ILE A 296 -3.05 12.13 13.59
CA ILE A 296 -2.57 13.50 13.83
C ILE A 296 -3.60 14.53 13.37
N ARG A 297 -4.23 14.31 12.20
CA ARG A 297 -5.29 15.20 11.72
C ARG A 297 -6.49 15.20 12.67
N HIS A 298 -6.87 14.05 13.21
CA HIS A 298 -7.96 13.93 14.18
C HIS A 298 -7.60 14.65 15.50
N ILE A 299 -6.41 14.41 16.05
CA ILE A 299 -5.90 15.08 17.26
C ILE A 299 -5.86 16.59 17.09
N LYS A 300 -5.43 17.10 15.92
CA LYS A 300 -5.38 18.54 15.64
C LYS A 300 -6.75 19.22 15.70
N LYS A 301 -7.85 18.49 15.48
CA LYS A 301 -9.21 19.05 15.60
C LYS A 301 -9.63 19.31 17.06
N LYS A 302 -8.98 18.64 18.02
CA LYS A 302 -9.21 18.80 19.47
C LYS A 302 -8.50 20.01 20.07
N VAL A 303 -7.83 20.81 19.24
CA VAL A 303 -7.08 21.98 19.67
C VAL A 303 -7.76 23.24 19.16
N HIS A 304 -8.11 24.14 20.07
CA HIS A 304 -8.66 25.45 19.78
C HIS A 304 -7.73 26.54 20.33
N GLY A 305 -7.19 27.38 19.44
CA GLY A 305 -6.25 28.44 19.81
C GLY A 305 -4.80 27.98 19.95
N THR A 306 -3.97 28.77 20.65
CA THR A 306 -2.50 28.63 20.66
C THR A 306 -1.89 28.29 22.03
N LYS A 307 -2.69 28.15 23.08
CA LYS A 307 -2.21 27.91 24.46
C LYS A 307 -2.70 26.56 24.99
N HIS A 308 -1.88 25.91 25.83
CA HIS A 308 -2.22 24.66 26.53
C HIS A 308 -2.70 23.52 25.59
N LEU A 309 -2.11 23.41 24.40
CA LEU A 309 -2.57 22.48 23.35
C LEU A 309 -2.67 21.03 23.86
N ALA A 310 -1.68 20.56 24.60
CA ALA A 310 -1.67 19.21 25.17
C ALA A 310 -2.84 18.97 26.14
N SER A 311 -3.12 19.93 27.02
CA SER A 311 -4.24 19.83 27.96
C SER A 311 -5.59 19.83 27.25
N GLN A 312 -5.74 20.61 26.17
CA GLN A 312 -6.96 20.59 25.35
C GLN A 312 -7.17 19.23 24.68
N ILE A 313 -6.11 18.67 24.10
CA ILE A 313 -6.15 17.34 23.47
C ILE A 313 -6.57 16.28 24.50
N ALA A 314 -5.97 16.30 25.69
CA ALA A 314 -6.29 15.36 26.76
C ALA A 314 -7.76 15.46 27.15
N TYR A 315 -8.23 16.67 27.48
CA TYR A 315 -9.61 16.93 27.87
C TYR A 315 -10.63 16.40 26.83
N TRP A 316 -10.47 16.74 25.55
CA TRP A 316 -11.40 16.28 24.52
C TRP A 316 -11.32 14.79 24.23
N THR A 317 -10.15 14.18 24.44
CA THR A 317 -10.00 12.73 24.31
C THR A 317 -10.71 12.00 25.45
N ASP A 318 -10.65 12.51 26.67
CA ASP A 318 -11.39 11.97 27.81
C ASP A 318 -12.90 12.07 27.59
N ILE A 319 -13.38 13.22 27.08
CA ILE A 319 -14.81 13.40 26.74
C ILE A 319 -15.26 12.40 25.66
N GLU A 320 -14.44 12.16 24.62
CA GLU A 320 -14.76 11.14 23.61
C GLU A 320 -14.78 9.73 24.19
N TYR A 321 -13.85 9.40 25.10
CA TYR A 321 -13.80 8.09 25.75
C TYR A 321 -15.05 7.85 26.60
N ILE A 322 -15.44 8.84 27.42
CA ILE A 322 -16.65 8.75 28.27
C ILE A 322 -17.91 8.59 27.42
N ASN A 323 -18.00 9.26 26.27
CA ASN A 323 -19.16 9.17 25.38
C ASN A 323 -19.22 7.87 24.56
N LYS A 324 -18.10 7.16 24.40
CA LYS A 324 -18.07 5.84 23.75
C LYS A 324 -18.47 4.76 24.75
N THR A 325 -19.78 4.63 24.98
CA THR A 325 -20.35 3.59 25.85
C THR A 325 -20.67 2.27 25.14
N THR A 326 -20.56 2.21 23.81
CA THR A 326 -20.84 1.00 23.05
C THR A 326 -19.58 0.16 22.87
N GLU A 327 -19.66 -1.11 23.27
CA GLU A 327 -18.65 -2.12 22.94
C GLU A 327 -18.47 -2.20 21.42
N PHE A 328 -17.22 -2.37 20.99
CA PHE A 328 -16.93 -2.56 19.57
C PHE A 328 -17.31 -3.99 19.17
N GLU A 329 -18.29 -4.13 18.29
CA GLU A 329 -18.68 -5.42 17.73
C GLU A 329 -18.17 -5.54 16.29
N ILE A 330 -17.60 -6.69 15.95
CA ILE A 330 -17.25 -7.02 14.57
C ILE A 330 -18.57 -7.26 13.81
N PRO A 331 -18.86 -6.50 12.73
CA PRO A 331 -20.09 -6.68 11.97
C PRO A 331 -20.20 -8.10 11.40
N SER A 332 -21.40 -8.68 11.45
CA SER A 332 -21.68 -9.94 10.77
C SER A 332 -21.81 -9.74 9.26
N SER A 333 -21.47 -10.79 8.50
CA SER A 333 -21.61 -10.76 7.04
C SER A 333 -23.08 -10.93 6.65
N THR A 334 -23.59 -10.04 5.80
CA THR A 334 -25.02 -10.01 5.44
C THR A 334 -25.28 -9.33 4.09
N ALA A 335 -26.30 -9.79 3.39
CA ALA A 335 -26.81 -9.13 2.19
C ALA A 335 -27.81 -8.03 2.57
N VAL A 336 -27.76 -6.91 1.87
CA VAL A 336 -28.62 -5.75 2.13
C VAL A 336 -29.15 -5.15 0.83
N ASN A 337 -30.18 -4.32 0.93
CA ASN A 337 -30.88 -3.69 -0.18
C ASN A 337 -31.53 -4.74 -1.09
N GLU A 338 -32.56 -5.38 -0.56
CA GLU A 338 -33.36 -6.37 -1.29
C GLU A 338 -33.94 -5.77 -2.60
N ILE A 339 -34.01 -6.59 -3.64
CA ILE A 339 -34.58 -6.23 -4.94
C ILE A 339 -35.50 -7.34 -5.42
N GLN A 340 -36.66 -6.97 -5.96
CA GLN A 340 -37.62 -7.93 -6.51
C GLN A 340 -37.17 -8.39 -7.90
N LEU A 341 -37.35 -9.68 -8.24
CA LEU A 341 -36.93 -10.23 -9.54
C LEU A 341 -37.60 -9.51 -10.74
N ASN A 342 -38.82 -9.02 -10.57
CA ASN A 342 -39.57 -8.28 -11.58
C ASN A 342 -39.14 -6.81 -11.73
N HIS A 343 -38.13 -6.36 -10.98
CA HIS A 343 -37.61 -4.99 -11.10
C HIS A 343 -37.02 -4.76 -12.50
N ALA A 344 -37.32 -3.60 -13.10
CA ALA A 344 -36.96 -3.29 -14.49
C ALA A 344 -35.44 -3.35 -14.76
N SER A 345 -34.61 -2.99 -13.78
CA SER A 345 -33.14 -3.08 -13.91
C SER A 345 -32.61 -4.51 -14.09
N ILE A 346 -33.40 -5.53 -13.76
CA ILE A 346 -33.05 -6.95 -13.93
C ILE A 346 -33.51 -7.46 -15.31
N ASP A 347 -34.42 -6.77 -16.01
CA ASP A 347 -35.00 -7.22 -17.29
C ASP A 347 -33.97 -7.76 -18.29
N PRO A 348 -32.82 -7.08 -18.54
CA PRO A 348 -31.83 -7.56 -19.51
C PRO A 348 -31.16 -8.89 -19.11
N TYR A 349 -31.16 -9.20 -17.82
CA TYR A 349 -30.45 -10.34 -17.23
C TYR A 349 -31.37 -11.48 -16.80
N ARG A 350 -32.66 -11.20 -16.58
CA ARG A 350 -33.63 -12.14 -16.01
C ARG A 350 -33.68 -13.49 -16.73
N PRO A 351 -33.77 -13.57 -18.07
CA PRO A 351 -33.86 -14.86 -18.75
C PRO A 351 -32.63 -15.75 -18.49
N ILE A 352 -31.45 -15.14 -18.50
CA ILE A 352 -30.17 -15.83 -18.27
C ILE A 352 -30.06 -16.28 -16.82
N LEU A 353 -30.36 -15.38 -15.87
CA LEU A 353 -30.35 -15.67 -14.45
C LEU A 353 -31.27 -16.84 -14.09
N MET A 354 -32.51 -16.84 -14.61
CA MET A 354 -33.48 -17.90 -14.33
C MET A 354 -33.08 -19.24 -14.92
N ASN A 355 -32.47 -19.24 -16.11
CA ASN A 355 -31.93 -20.45 -16.70
C ASN A 355 -30.81 -21.04 -15.83
N LEU A 356 -29.87 -20.22 -15.36
CA LEU A 356 -28.78 -20.68 -14.50
C LEU A 356 -29.28 -21.18 -13.14
N ILE A 357 -30.21 -20.47 -12.48
CA ILE A 357 -30.83 -20.93 -11.22
C ILE A 357 -31.49 -22.30 -11.39
N THR A 358 -32.13 -22.54 -12.54
CA THR A 358 -32.77 -23.82 -12.85
C THR A 358 -31.73 -24.93 -13.04
N ILE A 359 -30.62 -24.65 -13.74
CA ILE A 359 -29.50 -25.59 -13.92
C ILE A 359 -28.87 -25.97 -12.58
N GLU A 360 -28.74 -25.01 -11.66
CA GLU A 360 -28.25 -25.23 -10.29
C GLU A 360 -29.26 -25.96 -9.38
N ASN A 361 -30.41 -26.40 -9.91
CA ASN A 361 -31.50 -27.05 -9.18
C ASN A 361 -32.05 -26.23 -7.99
N GLN A 362 -31.97 -24.90 -8.06
CA GLN A 362 -32.45 -24.02 -7.01
C GLN A 362 -33.90 -23.58 -7.27
N LYS A 363 -34.77 -23.74 -6.27
CA LYS A 363 -36.18 -23.35 -6.38
C LYS A 363 -36.32 -21.83 -6.29
N HIS A 364 -36.89 -21.24 -7.32
CA HIS A 364 -37.02 -19.79 -7.42
C HIS A 364 -37.75 -19.13 -6.24
N ASN A 365 -38.81 -19.76 -5.71
CA ASN A 365 -39.62 -19.19 -4.61
C ASN A 365 -38.85 -19.07 -3.28
N ASP A 366 -37.71 -19.75 -3.15
CA ASP A 366 -36.90 -19.75 -1.94
C ASP A 366 -35.72 -18.76 -2.06
N ILE A 367 -35.71 -17.91 -3.11
CA ILE A 367 -34.61 -16.99 -3.41
C ILE A 367 -35.00 -15.55 -3.10
N ILE A 368 -34.10 -14.87 -2.37
CA ILE A 368 -34.19 -13.43 -2.12
C ILE A 368 -32.98 -12.75 -2.77
N PHE A 369 -33.21 -11.71 -3.58
CA PHE A 369 -32.15 -11.00 -4.30
C PHE A 369 -31.75 -9.71 -3.61
N TYR A 370 -30.49 -9.31 -3.74
CA TYR A 370 -29.92 -8.14 -3.07
C TYR A 370 -28.98 -7.33 -3.98
N LYS A 371 -28.93 -6.01 -3.76
CA LYS A 371 -28.02 -5.09 -4.47
C LYS A 371 -26.64 -4.97 -3.81
N ARG A 372 -26.47 -5.42 -2.57
CA ARG A 372 -25.21 -5.29 -1.82
C ARG A 372 -24.97 -6.48 -0.91
N TYR A 373 -23.69 -6.75 -0.66
CA TYR A 373 -23.23 -7.69 0.33
C TYR A 373 -22.17 -7.02 1.21
N LYS A 374 -22.32 -7.14 2.51
CA LYS A 374 -21.33 -6.71 3.50
C LYS A 374 -20.66 -7.96 4.04
N ASP A 375 -19.36 -8.11 3.79
CA ASP A 375 -18.54 -9.12 4.44
C ASP A 375 -17.72 -8.45 5.54
N LYS A 376 -18.22 -8.51 6.78
CA LYS A 376 -17.67 -7.78 7.92
C LYS A 376 -17.52 -6.28 7.59
N PHE A 377 -16.29 -5.80 7.44
CA PHE A 377 -15.98 -4.41 7.09
C PHE A 377 -16.04 -4.13 5.59
N ILE A 378 -15.88 -5.15 4.74
CA ILE A 378 -15.81 -4.99 3.28
C ILE A 378 -17.24 -4.93 2.71
N THR A 379 -17.51 -3.88 1.94
CA THR A 379 -18.75 -3.78 1.16
C THR A 379 -18.48 -4.11 -0.30
N TYR A 380 -19.32 -4.99 -0.84
CA TYR A 380 -19.52 -5.20 -2.28
C TYR A 380 -20.89 -4.65 -2.69
N HIS A 381 -20.96 -4.12 -3.90
CA HIS A 381 -22.22 -3.70 -4.50
C HIS A 381 -22.37 -4.33 -5.87
N THR A 382 -23.59 -4.34 -6.39
CA THR A 382 -23.86 -4.81 -7.75
C THR A 382 -23.66 -3.68 -8.76
N LEU A 383 -23.65 -4.06 -10.04
CA LEU A 383 -23.77 -3.15 -11.17
C LEU A 383 -25.11 -2.39 -11.17
N LEU A 384 -26.14 -2.95 -10.51
CA LEU A 384 -27.51 -2.43 -10.46
C LEU A 384 -27.78 -1.54 -9.23
N TYR A 385 -26.75 -1.13 -8.49
CA TYR A 385 -26.90 -0.29 -7.30
C TYR A 385 -27.09 1.19 -7.68
N ASP A 386 -28.15 1.83 -7.15
CA ASP A 386 -28.69 3.10 -7.68
C ASP A 386 -27.98 4.38 -7.19
N GLU A 387 -27.12 4.31 -6.17
CA GLU A 387 -26.38 5.49 -5.69
C GLU A 387 -25.29 5.90 -6.70
N PRO A 388 -25.10 7.22 -6.92
CA PRO A 388 -24.63 7.75 -8.19
C PRO A 388 -23.19 7.36 -8.50
N PHE A 389 -23.03 6.47 -9.51
CA PHE A 389 -22.04 6.45 -10.59
C PHE A 389 -20.53 6.62 -10.29
N ASN A 390 -20.13 6.80 -9.04
CA ASN A 390 -18.79 7.27 -8.66
C ASN A 390 -17.96 6.22 -7.92
N CYS A 391 -18.52 5.06 -7.59
CA CYS A 391 -17.77 3.98 -6.95
C CYS A 391 -17.98 2.63 -7.65
N VAL A 392 -16.92 1.85 -7.73
CA VAL A 392 -16.88 0.55 -8.41
C VAL A 392 -16.31 -0.50 -7.47
N SER A 393 -17.22 -1.24 -6.83
CA SER A 393 -16.95 -2.37 -5.93
C SER A 393 -17.73 -3.61 -6.39
N TYR A 394 -18.19 -3.62 -7.64
CA TYR A 394 -18.81 -4.76 -8.31
C TYR A 394 -17.83 -5.55 -9.18
N ILE A 395 -16.60 -5.06 -9.42
CA ILE A 395 -15.60 -5.81 -10.17
C ILE A 395 -14.80 -6.64 -9.17
N ILE A 396 -14.77 -7.95 -9.38
CA ILE A 396 -14.12 -8.91 -8.51
C ILE A 396 -13.25 -9.89 -9.29
N SER A 397 -12.27 -10.45 -8.61
CA SER A 397 -11.70 -11.74 -8.94
C SER A 397 -12.31 -12.83 -8.05
N PHE A 398 -12.43 -14.03 -8.58
CA PHE A 398 -12.98 -15.18 -7.86
C PHE A 398 -12.28 -16.47 -8.26
N LYS A 399 -12.32 -17.46 -7.37
CA LYS A 399 -11.78 -18.79 -7.62
C LYS A 399 -12.80 -19.64 -8.39
N SER A 400 -12.32 -20.34 -9.41
CA SER A 400 -13.05 -21.34 -10.19
C SER A 400 -12.22 -22.63 -10.30
N ASP A 401 -12.81 -23.67 -10.88
CA ASP A 401 -12.10 -24.91 -11.22
C ASP A 401 -10.96 -24.67 -12.24
N LEU A 402 -11.05 -23.59 -13.02
CA LEU A 402 -10.06 -23.20 -14.03
C LEU A 402 -8.97 -22.26 -13.47
N GLY A 403 -9.03 -21.92 -12.17
CA GLY A 403 -8.13 -20.97 -11.53
C GLY A 403 -8.80 -19.64 -11.20
N VAL A 404 -8.06 -18.54 -11.32
CA VAL A 404 -8.55 -17.19 -11.00
C VAL A 404 -9.29 -16.61 -12.20
N GLU A 405 -10.54 -16.23 -12.00
CA GLU A 405 -11.38 -15.56 -13.01
C GLU A 405 -11.84 -14.19 -12.49
N TYR A 406 -12.40 -13.38 -13.38
CA TYR A 406 -12.81 -12.02 -13.09
C TYR A 406 -14.23 -11.75 -13.59
N GLY A 407 -14.96 -10.87 -12.91
CA GLY A 407 -16.33 -10.57 -13.29
C GLY A 407 -16.94 -9.35 -12.63
N ASN A 408 -18.04 -8.91 -13.23
CA ASN A 408 -18.93 -7.88 -12.67
C ASN A 408 -20.07 -8.57 -11.91
N ILE A 409 -20.24 -8.21 -10.66
CA ILE A 409 -21.37 -8.61 -9.82
C ILE A 409 -22.64 -7.94 -10.36
N ILE A 410 -23.55 -8.73 -10.91
CA ILE A 410 -24.84 -8.23 -11.39
C ILE A 410 -25.87 -8.25 -10.27
N LEU A 411 -25.94 -9.35 -9.52
CA LEU A 411 -26.85 -9.52 -8.38
C LEU A 411 -26.24 -10.43 -7.32
N PHE A 412 -26.59 -10.17 -6.06
CA PHE A 412 -26.46 -11.17 -5.01
C PHE A 412 -27.80 -11.85 -4.80
N TYR A 413 -27.79 -13.09 -4.34
CA TYR A 413 -29.01 -13.73 -3.85
C TYR A 413 -28.72 -14.71 -2.73
N LYS A 414 -29.73 -14.95 -1.91
CA LYS A 414 -29.72 -15.95 -0.84
C LYS A 414 -30.62 -17.11 -1.25
N TYR A 415 -30.14 -18.33 -1.09
CA TYR A 415 -30.92 -19.57 -1.25
C TYR A 415 -30.70 -20.42 0.00
N HIS A 416 -31.79 -20.68 0.73
CA HIS A 416 -31.73 -21.19 2.11
C HIS A 416 -30.80 -20.35 2.98
N ASP A 417 -29.69 -20.88 3.48
CA ASP A 417 -28.74 -20.17 4.33
C ASP A 417 -27.48 -19.68 3.59
N ASP A 418 -27.35 -20.02 2.31
CA ASP A 418 -26.17 -19.73 1.52
C ASP A 418 -26.37 -18.49 0.63
N TYR A 419 -25.28 -17.75 0.43
CA TYR A 419 -25.24 -16.59 -0.46
C TYR A 419 -24.48 -16.91 -1.74
N PHE A 420 -25.05 -16.42 -2.85
CA PHE A 420 -24.54 -16.60 -4.20
C PHE A 420 -24.47 -15.27 -4.93
N ILE A 421 -23.72 -15.27 -6.02
CA ILE A 421 -23.50 -14.11 -6.86
C ILE A 421 -23.77 -14.50 -8.30
N PHE A 422 -24.60 -13.70 -8.97
CA PHE A 422 -24.73 -13.74 -10.42
C PHE A 422 -23.74 -12.76 -11.05
N VAL A 423 -22.84 -13.30 -11.87
CA VAL A 423 -21.63 -12.60 -12.35
C VAL A 423 -21.59 -12.59 -13.87
N GLN A 424 -21.28 -11.43 -14.46
CA GLN A 424 -20.88 -11.30 -15.86
C GLN A 424 -19.36 -11.46 -15.97
N LYS A 425 -18.89 -12.42 -16.79
CA LYS A 425 -17.48 -12.82 -16.82
C LYS A 425 -16.64 -11.95 -17.77
N TYR A 426 -15.42 -11.69 -17.33
CA TYR A 426 -14.32 -11.32 -18.23
C TYR A 426 -13.70 -12.59 -18.82
N GLN A 427 -13.16 -12.48 -20.03
CA GLN A 427 -12.41 -13.56 -20.67
C GLN A 427 -11.01 -13.11 -21.06
N ALA A 428 -10.07 -14.05 -20.97
CA ALA A 428 -8.72 -13.85 -21.45
C ALA A 428 -8.72 -13.61 -22.96
N THR A 429 -7.86 -12.70 -23.40
CA THR A 429 -7.60 -12.48 -24.82
C THR A 429 -6.25 -13.06 -25.20
N ASN A 430 -5.90 -13.04 -26.49
CA ASN A 430 -4.55 -13.39 -26.94
C ASN A 430 -3.50 -12.32 -26.55
N LYS A 431 -3.95 -11.17 -26.04
CA LYS A 431 -3.11 -10.07 -25.58
C LYS A 431 -2.69 -10.30 -24.13
N LYS A 432 -1.40 -10.11 -23.86
CA LYS A 432 -0.79 -10.19 -22.52
C LYS A 432 -0.01 -8.90 -22.27
N MET A 433 0.03 -8.43 -21.02
CA MET A 433 0.73 -7.19 -20.68
C MET A 433 2.22 -7.29 -21.02
N SER A 434 2.81 -8.47 -20.81
CA SER A 434 4.19 -8.82 -21.17
C SER A 434 4.54 -8.61 -22.65
N GLN A 435 3.56 -8.65 -23.56
CA GLN A 435 3.79 -8.43 -25.00
C GLN A 435 4.00 -6.94 -25.34
N PHE A 436 3.63 -6.02 -24.44
CA PHE A 436 3.73 -4.57 -24.66
C PHE A 436 4.94 -3.94 -23.97
N VAL A 437 5.79 -4.74 -23.34
CA VAL A 437 6.98 -4.29 -22.62
C VAL A 437 8.21 -5.12 -22.98
N THR A 438 9.39 -4.55 -22.79
CA THR A 438 10.67 -5.23 -23.01
C THR A 438 11.32 -5.50 -21.65
N ILE A 439 10.93 -6.62 -21.03
CA ILE A 439 11.47 -7.12 -19.75
C ILE A 439 11.88 -8.60 -19.89
N PRO A 440 12.78 -9.11 -19.02
CA PRO A 440 13.16 -10.52 -19.02
C PRO A 440 11.96 -11.48 -18.96
N SER A 441 12.05 -12.60 -19.70
CA SER A 441 10.93 -13.55 -19.87
C SER A 441 10.48 -14.21 -18.57
N GLU A 442 11.39 -14.40 -17.61
CA GLU A 442 11.09 -14.87 -16.25
C GLU A 442 10.08 -13.97 -15.50
N MET A 443 9.92 -12.71 -15.92
CA MET A 443 8.98 -11.76 -15.31
C MET A 443 7.60 -11.77 -15.96
N HIS A 444 7.45 -12.37 -17.15
CA HIS A 444 6.25 -12.26 -17.97
C HIS A 444 5.04 -12.89 -17.29
N GLN A 445 5.19 -14.10 -16.74
CA GLN A 445 4.09 -14.79 -16.07
C GLN A 445 3.52 -13.95 -14.92
N LYS A 446 4.39 -13.48 -14.01
CA LYS A 446 3.93 -12.71 -12.85
C LYS A 446 3.37 -11.34 -13.26
N LEU A 447 3.91 -10.70 -14.30
CA LEU A 447 3.36 -9.47 -14.86
C LEU A 447 1.91 -9.68 -15.34
N ASP A 448 1.68 -10.74 -16.11
CA ASP A 448 0.36 -11.04 -16.68
C ASP A 448 -0.65 -11.49 -15.61
N GLU A 449 -0.19 -12.10 -14.52
CA GLU A 449 -1.01 -12.39 -13.32
C GLU A 449 -1.41 -11.10 -12.58
N LEU A 450 -0.48 -10.16 -12.40
CA LEU A 450 -0.73 -8.93 -11.65
C LEU A 450 -1.55 -7.91 -12.44
N TYR A 451 -1.46 -7.92 -13.77
CA TYR A 451 -2.08 -6.95 -14.69
C TYR A 451 -2.74 -7.68 -15.86
N ALA A 452 -3.84 -8.37 -15.57
CA ALA A 452 -4.52 -9.23 -16.53
C ALA A 452 -5.23 -8.41 -17.61
N LEU A 453 -4.95 -8.71 -18.88
CA LEU A 453 -5.57 -8.08 -20.05
C LEU A 453 -6.79 -8.88 -20.52
N LEU A 454 -8.00 -8.41 -20.16
CA LEU A 454 -9.24 -9.16 -20.34
C LEU A 454 -10.33 -8.34 -21.05
N MET A 455 -11.23 -9.04 -21.74
CA MET A 455 -12.41 -8.46 -22.37
C MET A 455 -13.66 -8.82 -21.57
N LEU A 456 -14.55 -7.85 -21.35
CA LEU A 456 -15.86 -8.12 -20.74
C LEU A 456 -16.76 -8.81 -21.77
N THR A 457 -17.44 -9.89 -21.36
CA THR A 457 -18.24 -10.72 -22.28
C THR A 457 -19.72 -10.75 -21.90
N SER A 458 -20.56 -11.31 -22.77
CA SER A 458 -21.96 -11.65 -22.47
C SER A 458 -22.12 -13.03 -21.83
N ASN A 459 -21.03 -13.61 -21.28
CA ASN A 459 -21.09 -14.86 -20.55
C ASN A 459 -21.37 -14.59 -19.08
N PHE A 460 -22.28 -15.36 -18.51
CA PHE A 460 -22.70 -15.21 -17.12
C PHE A 460 -22.58 -16.53 -16.37
N THR A 461 -22.37 -16.45 -15.07
CA THR A 461 -22.28 -17.61 -14.18
C THR A 461 -22.83 -17.28 -12.80
N ILE A 462 -23.11 -18.32 -12.02
CA ILE A 462 -23.45 -18.23 -10.61
C ILE A 462 -22.26 -18.79 -9.83
N ILE A 463 -21.81 -18.06 -8.82
CA ILE A 463 -20.76 -18.52 -7.92
C ILE A 463 -21.19 -18.36 -6.45
N PRO A 464 -20.72 -19.23 -5.54
CA PRO A 464 -20.86 -19.01 -4.11
C PRO A 464 -20.16 -17.71 -3.65
N ILE A 465 -20.69 -17.03 -2.65
CA ILE A 465 -20.11 -15.76 -2.13
C ILE A 465 -18.66 -15.93 -1.66
N ASN A 466 -18.33 -17.08 -1.07
CA ASN A 466 -17.01 -17.40 -0.54
C ASN A 466 -15.95 -17.66 -1.64
N SER A 467 -16.37 -17.67 -2.91
CA SER A 467 -15.45 -17.78 -4.05
C SER A 467 -14.79 -16.45 -4.40
N ILE A 468 -15.32 -15.31 -3.91
CA ILE A 468 -14.67 -14.01 -4.07
C ILE A 468 -13.26 -14.06 -3.47
N ARG A 469 -12.28 -13.63 -4.26
CA ARG A 469 -10.91 -13.43 -3.79
C ARG A 469 -10.71 -11.97 -3.40
N HIS A 470 -10.83 -11.07 -4.37
CA HIS A 470 -10.54 -9.65 -4.19
C HIS A 470 -11.48 -8.78 -5.02
N LYS A 471 -11.63 -7.51 -4.61
CA LYS A 471 -12.10 -6.48 -5.54
C LYS A 471 -11.03 -6.22 -6.60
N CYS A 472 -11.43 -5.69 -7.74
CA CYS A 472 -10.50 -5.32 -8.80
C CYS A 472 -10.70 -3.88 -9.25
N ILE A 473 -9.61 -3.28 -9.74
CA ILE A 473 -9.65 -2.06 -10.54
C ILE A 473 -9.51 -2.48 -12.00
N ALA A 474 -10.38 -1.95 -12.85
CA ALA A 474 -10.31 -2.11 -14.30
C ALA A 474 -9.93 -0.77 -14.93
N VAL A 475 -8.84 -0.76 -15.69
CA VAL A 475 -8.38 0.41 -16.46
C VAL A 475 -8.53 0.09 -17.94
N PRO A 476 -9.18 0.95 -18.75
CA PRO A 476 -9.24 0.76 -20.19
C PRO A 476 -7.84 0.65 -20.80
N PHE A 477 -7.64 -0.31 -21.69
CA PHE A 477 -6.39 -0.54 -22.40
C PHE A 477 -6.71 -1.00 -23.83
N GLN A 478 -6.55 -0.10 -24.80
CA GLN A 478 -7.01 -0.33 -26.17
C GLN A 478 -8.52 -0.69 -26.22
N ASP A 479 -8.87 -1.84 -26.82
CA ASP A 479 -10.21 -2.40 -26.94
C ASP A 479 -10.59 -3.34 -25.78
N ILE A 480 -9.74 -3.45 -24.76
CA ILE A 480 -9.90 -4.35 -23.61
C ILE A 480 -9.66 -3.60 -22.28
N PHE A 481 -9.62 -4.35 -21.18
CA PHE A 481 -9.33 -3.83 -19.85
C PHE A 481 -8.10 -4.47 -19.25
N CYS A 482 -7.29 -3.68 -18.56
CA CYS A 482 -6.29 -4.16 -17.62
C CYS A 482 -6.93 -4.26 -16.23
N LEU A 483 -7.08 -5.48 -15.73
CA LEU A 483 -7.62 -5.77 -14.41
C LEU A 483 -6.51 -6.06 -13.42
N SER A 484 -6.71 -5.56 -12.21
CA SER A 484 -5.79 -5.75 -11.11
C SER A 484 -6.53 -5.97 -9.80
N GLU A 485 -6.16 -7.02 -9.06
CA GLU A 485 -6.68 -7.32 -7.73
C GLU A 485 -6.23 -6.27 -6.69
N ILE A 486 -7.16 -5.89 -5.81
CA ILE A 486 -6.92 -5.12 -4.60
C ILE A 486 -6.78 -6.12 -3.45
N ARG A 487 -5.53 -6.41 -3.05
CA ARG A 487 -5.25 -7.38 -1.98
C ARG A 487 -5.51 -6.80 -0.58
N VAL A 488 -5.63 -5.47 -0.44
CA VAL A 488 -5.88 -4.76 0.83
C VAL A 488 -6.88 -3.61 0.64
N ASP A 489 -8.07 -3.75 1.22
CA ASP A 489 -9.16 -2.76 1.13
C ASP A 489 -9.03 -1.58 2.14
N PHE A 490 -8.42 -1.77 3.32
CA PHE A 490 -8.47 -0.81 4.44
C PHE A 490 -7.10 -0.35 4.95
N GLU A 491 -6.16 -0.08 4.06
CA GLU A 491 -4.81 0.37 4.47
C GLU A 491 -4.78 1.73 5.19
N HIS A 492 -5.85 2.54 5.09
CA HIS A 492 -5.86 3.93 5.54
C HIS A 492 -6.84 4.24 6.68
N ASP A 493 -7.64 3.25 7.08
CA ASP A 493 -8.78 3.42 7.98
C ASP A 493 -8.51 2.83 9.38
#